data_AF-A0A966URG5-F1
#
_entry.id   AF-A0A966URG5-F1
#
_cell.length_a   1.000
_cell.length_b   1.000
_cell.length_c   1.000
_cell.angle_alpha   90.00
_cell.angle_beta   90.00
_cell.angle_gamma   90.00
#
_symmetry.space_group_name_H-M   'P 1'
#
loop_
_entity.id
_entity.type
_entity.pdbx_description
1 polymer ?
#
loop_
_entity_poly.entity_id
_entity_poly.type
_entity_poly.pdbx_seq_one_letter_code
_entity_poly.pdbx_strand_id
1 'polypeptide(L)' 'MQVDLVYRLRYRAEIRRQIPTRKSVQEGAPDRIADLLEEAANEIESLENQIYNLAMENKNESRN' A
#
# COMPACT_ATOMS: atom_id res chain seq x y z
N MET A 1 2.78 6.17 18.59
CA MET A 1 2.76 6.46 17.14
C MET A 1 2.14 5.26 16.46
N GLN A 2 0.95 5.44 15.89
CA GLN A 2 0.28 4.41 15.11
C GLN A 2 1.07 4.25 13.80
N VAL A 3 1.68 3.09 13.59
CA VAL A 3 2.44 2.81 12.36
C VAL A 3 1.44 2.80 11.20
N ASP A 4 1.71 3.64 10.21
CA ASP A 4 0.92 3.80 9.00
C ASP A 4 0.59 2.45 8.34
N LEU A 5 -0.68 2.29 7.91
CA LEU A 5 -1.18 1.08 7.29
C LEU A 5 -0.45 0.80 5.96
N VAL A 6 -0.16 1.82 5.15
CA VAL A 6 0.57 1.68 3.89
C VAL A 6 1.96 1.10 4.15
N TYR A 7 2.68 1.66 5.12
CA TYR A 7 3.96 1.12 5.57
C TYR A 7 3.86 -0.35 6.00
N ARG A 8 2.86 -0.71 6.82
CA ARG A 8 2.69 -2.09 7.30
C ARG A 8 2.40 -3.07 6.16
N LEU A 9 1.62 -2.69 5.16
CA LEU A 9 1.32 -3.51 3.99
C LEU A 9 2.57 -3.75 3.14
N ARG A 10 3.31 -2.68 2.81
CA ARG A 10 4.56 -2.76 2.05
C ARG A 10 5.62 -3.62 2.77
N TYR A 11 5.81 -3.39 4.06
CA TYR A 11 6.76 -4.18 4.87
C TYR A 11 6.37 -5.67 4.94
N ARG A 12 5.07 -6.01 4.93
CA ARG A 12 4.62 -7.40 4.89
C ARG A 12 4.83 -8.05 3.53
N ALA A 13 4.63 -7.33 2.43
CA ALA A 13 4.96 -7.83 1.11
C ALA A 13 6.47 -8.13 1.00
N GLU A 14 7.31 -7.23 1.51
CA GLU A 14 8.77 -7.40 1.55
C GLU A 14 9.19 -8.65 2.34
N ILE A 15 8.73 -8.80 3.59
CA ILE A 15 9.02 -9.98 4.41
C ILE A 15 8.62 -11.26 3.66
N ARG A 16 7.45 -11.28 3.01
CA ARG A 16 7.02 -12.44 2.24
C ARG A 16 7.98 -12.75 1.08
N ARG A 17 8.44 -11.74 0.35
CA ARG A 17 9.40 -11.91 -0.76
C ARG A 17 10.74 -12.49 -0.28
N GLN A 18 11.13 -12.22 0.97
CA GLN A 18 12.39 -12.66 1.56
C GLN A 18 12.35 -14.08 2.17
N ILE A 19 11.19 -14.73 2.31
CA ILE A 19 11.11 -16.08 2.92
C ILE A 19 11.39 -17.15 1.84
N PRO A 20 12.54 -17.85 1.87
CA PRO A 20 12.89 -18.86 0.86
C PRO A 20 12.11 -20.17 1.04
N THR A 21 11.59 -20.43 2.24
CA THR A 21 10.83 -21.65 2.57
C THR A 21 9.36 -21.59 2.17
N ARG A 22 8.91 -20.52 1.51
CA ARG A 22 7.53 -20.38 1.07
C ARG A 22 7.23 -21.26 -0.15
N LYS A 23 6.05 -21.85 -0.15
CA LYS A 23 5.59 -22.80 -1.18
C LYS A 23 5.71 -22.25 -2.61
N SER A 24 5.33 -20.99 -2.84
CA SER A 24 5.42 -20.38 -4.18
C SER A 24 6.86 -20.29 -4.70
N VAL A 25 7.85 -20.04 -3.84
CA VAL A 25 9.27 -20.04 -4.24
C VAL A 25 9.73 -21.45 -4.59
N GLN A 26 9.32 -22.45 -3.82
CA GLN A 26 9.65 -23.85 -4.08
C GLN A 26 9.04 -24.35 -5.41
N GLU A 27 7.86 -23.83 -5.78
CA GLU A 27 7.14 -24.17 -7.00
C GLU A 27 7.48 -23.27 -8.20
N GLY A 28 8.33 -22.24 -8.02
CA GLY A 28 8.62 -21.24 -9.05
C GLY A 28 7.42 -20.36 -9.43
N ALA A 29 6.41 -20.30 -8.57
CA ALA A 29 5.17 -19.56 -8.79
C ALA A 29 5.24 -18.11 -8.27
N PRO A 30 4.49 -17.17 -8.86
CA PRO A 30 4.38 -15.79 -8.36
C PRO A 30 3.80 -15.72 -6.93
N ASP A 31 4.23 -14.73 -6.14
CA ASP A 31 3.65 -14.48 -4.81
C ASP A 31 2.50 -13.47 -4.86
N ARG A 32 1.34 -13.99 -5.28
CA ARG A 32 0.10 -13.21 -5.40
C ARG A 32 -0.32 -12.51 -4.11
N ILE A 33 0.09 -13.00 -2.93
CA ILE A 33 -0.22 -12.33 -1.67
C ILE A 33 0.67 -11.10 -1.50
N ALA A 34 1.95 -11.18 -1.84
CA ALA A 34 2.82 -10.01 -1.84
C ALA A 34 2.33 -8.95 -2.84
N ASP A 35 1.90 -9.40 -4.02
CA ASP A 35 1.36 -8.51 -5.06
C ASP A 35 0.07 -7.81 -4.57
N LEU A 36 -0.87 -8.54 -3.96
CA LEU A 36 -2.10 -7.96 -3.39
C LEU A 36 -1.83 -6.97 -2.24
N LEU A 37 -0.81 -7.24 -1.43
CA LEU A 37 -0.42 -6.33 -0.34
C LEU A 37 0.14 -5.02 -0.88
N GLU A 38 0.95 -5.08 -1.95
CA GLU A 38 1.46 -3.90 -2.64
C GLU A 38 0.35 -3.13 -3.37
N GLU A 39 -0.56 -3.83 -4.06
CA GLU A 39 -1.72 -3.25 -4.72
C GLU A 39 -2.61 -2.48 -3.74
N ALA A 40 -2.96 -3.10 -2.60
CA ALA A 40 -3.76 -2.45 -1.57
C ALA A 40 -3.06 -1.23 -0.97
N ALA A 41 -1.74 -1.29 -0.76
CA ALA A 41 -0.96 -0.16 -0.26
C ALA A 41 -0.99 1.03 -1.24
N ASN A 42 -0.84 0.76 -2.53
CA ASN A 42 -0.85 1.78 -3.58
C ASN A 42 -2.22 2.44 -3.72
N GLU A 43 -3.30 1.65 -3.64
CA GLU A 43 -4.66 2.20 -3.72
C GLU A 43 -4.99 3.08 -2.51
N ILE A 44 -4.60 2.66 -1.31
CA ILE A 44 -4.78 3.48 -0.10
C ILE A 44 -4.02 4.81 -0.23
N GLU A 45 -2.75 4.77 -0.61
CA GLU A 45 -1.93 5.97 -0.81
C GLU A 45 -2.53 6.90 -1.89
N SER A 46 -3.07 6.33 -2.97
CA SER A 46 -3.79 7.06 -4.02
C SER A 46 -5.04 7.76 -3.48
N LEU A 47 -5.89 7.05 -2.74
CA LEU A 47 -7.12 7.59 -2.16
C LEU A 47 -6.82 8.68 -1.13
N GLU A 48 -5.81 8.50 -0.27
CA GLU A 48 -5.38 9.50 0.70
C GLU A 48 -4.92 10.79 0.01
N ASN A 49 -4.16 10.69 -1.07
CA ASN A 49 -3.75 11.83 -1.88
C ASN A 49 -4.93 12.55 -2.55
N GLN A 50 -5.90 11.80 -3.09
CA GLN A 50 -7.11 12.38 -3.68
C GLN A 50 -7.94 13.14 -2.63
N ILE A 51 -8.15 12.55 -1.45
CA ILE A 51 -8.84 13.20 -0.33
C ILE A 51 -8.12 14.48 0.09
N TYR A 52 -6.79 14.43 0.18
CA TYR A 52 -5.97 15.60 0.50
C TYR A 52 -6.15 16.72 -0.53
N ASN A 53 -6.06 16.41 -1.82
CA ASN A 53 -6.22 17.38 -2.90
C ASN A 53 -7.62 18.02 -2.88
N LEU A 54 -8.68 17.21 -2.78
CA LEU A 54 -10.06 17.69 -2.66
C LEU A 54 -10.23 18.59 -1.44
N ALA A 55 -9.62 18.23 -0.30
CA ALA A 55 -9.68 19.05 0.91
C ALA A 55 -8.93 20.39 0.76
N MET A 56 -7.88 20.46 -0.06
CA MET A 56 -7.17 21.70 -0.35
C MET A 56 -7.94 22.59 -1.34
N GLU A 57 -8.54 22.01 -2.38
CA GLU A 57 -9.37 22.73 -3.35
C GLU A 57 -10.55 23.43 -2.66
N ASN A 58 -11.32 22.70 -1.85
CA ASN A 58 -12.44 23.26 -1.09
C ASN A 58 -12.05 24.42 -0.15
N LYS A 59 -10.85 24.36 0.45
CA LYS A 59 -10.32 25.42 1.32
C LYS A 59 -9.97 26.69 0.54
N ASN A 60 -9.52 26.55 -0.70
CA ASN A 60 -9.19 27.68 -1.56
C ASN A 60 -10.45 28.37 -2.08
N GLU A 61 -11.49 27.60 -2.42
CA GLU A 61 -12.79 28.14 -2.83
C GLU A 61 -13.48 28.91 -1.70
N SER A 62 -13.42 28.41 -0.46
CA SER A 62 -14.01 29.09 0.71
C SER A 62 -13.30 30.39 1.12
N ARG A 63 -12.11 30.66 0.56
CA ARG A 63 -11.30 31.86 0.86
C ARG A 63 -11.44 32.96 -0.20
N ASN A 64 -12.04 32.65 -1.34
CA ASN A 64 -12.35 33.61 -2.41
C ASN A 64 -13.79 34.11 -2.27
#